data_AF-A0A1F5HLE6-F1
#
_entry.id   AF-A0A1F5HLE6-F1
#
_cell.length_a   1.000
_cell.length_b   1.000
_cell.length_c   1.000
_cell.angle_alpha   90.00
_cell.angle_beta   90.00
_cell.angle_gamma   90.00
#
_symmetry.space_group_name_H-M   'P 1'
#
loop_
_entity.id
_entity.type
_entity.pdbx_description
1 polymer ?
#
loop_
_entity_poly.entity_id
_entity_poly.type
_entity_poly.pdbx_seq_one_letter_code
_entity_poly.pdbx_strand_id
1 'polypeptide(L)'
;MKLSPKVFFGLLAIPLTLAIIFFIFQSCCQKLSSLSITSEKNKFRVSFNIDKKDKYNFEKFLTNLDIPSEISSGASFRLDATSSAMLTFFTPIKADLNISSKEISFSGKMSHKPSNNFKVENIKVPKSTHLAIFASNVIDFLNSRYHLPEEFLKWLSKNFPTDKGQYLVMFNETDFAVLVKSDKANYDDLKNITFDKSQASADYKEETDQDVNFHLLKLGKDPSREQLTATVFNLNGYTVFSSSYKSAQKMVSVLKSEEESSTFPSVKEDQQLAFTMIYNSTTNPISQNFVKLLFSDSADLSNQNLKIINTLEKIQQASLTLKTTNFSGLIKIK
;
A
#
# COMPACT_ATOMS: atom_id res chain seq x y z
N MET A 1 -57.95 17.08 -40.73
CA MET A 1 -56.89 16.39 -41.52
C MET A 1 -56.30 15.27 -40.67
N LYS A 2 -56.42 13.99 -41.09
CA LYS A 2 -55.72 12.89 -40.42
C LYS A 2 -54.25 12.93 -40.85
N LEU A 3 -53.35 13.26 -39.93
CA LEU A 3 -51.91 13.18 -40.16
C LEU A 3 -51.54 11.75 -40.55
N SER A 4 -50.80 11.58 -41.65
CA SER A 4 -50.37 10.25 -42.07
C SER A 4 -49.45 9.63 -41.00
N PRO A 5 -49.54 8.32 -40.73
CA PRO A 5 -48.80 7.68 -39.64
C PRO A 5 -47.29 7.96 -39.67
N LYS A 6 -46.70 8.04 -40.87
CA LYS A 6 -45.27 8.32 -41.06
C LYS A 6 -44.87 9.73 -40.60
N VAL A 7 -45.72 10.73 -40.82
CA VAL A 7 -45.48 12.11 -40.38
C VAL A 7 -45.65 12.23 -38.87
N PHE A 8 -46.63 11.51 -38.30
CA PHE A 8 -46.87 11.47 -36.86
C PHE A 8 -45.74 10.79 -36.08
N PHE A 9 -45.21 9.66 -36.58
CA PHE A 9 -44.05 8.98 -35.98
C PHE A 9 -42.75 9.80 -36.11
N GLY A 10 -42.54 10.51 -37.22
CA GLY A 10 -41.41 11.43 -37.37
C GLY A 10 -41.48 12.62 -36.40
N LEU A 11 -42.68 13.18 -36.20
CA LEU A 11 -42.93 14.27 -35.24
C LEU A 11 -42.77 13.83 -33.78
N LEU A 12 -43.05 12.57 -33.44
CA LEU A 12 -42.81 11.99 -32.10
C LEU A 12 -41.35 11.59 -31.88
N ALA A 13 -40.64 11.19 -32.94
CA ALA A 13 -39.24 10.83 -32.85
C ALA A 13 -38.37 12.04 -32.44
N ILE A 14 -38.60 13.22 -33.02
CA ILE A 14 -37.82 14.44 -32.74
C ILE A 14 -37.76 14.79 -31.24
N PRO A 15 -38.89 14.93 -30.50
CA PRO A 15 -38.85 15.25 -29.07
C PRO A 15 -38.27 14.11 -28.24
N LEU A 16 -38.44 12.84 -28.67
CA LEU A 16 -37.85 11.70 -27.97
C LEU A 16 -36.31 11.69 -28.11
N THR A 17 -35.79 11.94 -29.31
CA THR A 17 -34.35 12.05 -29.56
C THR A 17 -33.76 13.26 -28.82
N LEU A 18 -34.47 14.40 -28.80
CA LEU A 18 -34.06 15.57 -28.02
C LEU A 18 -34.07 15.29 -26.52
N ALA A 19 -35.06 14.55 -26.01
CA ALA A 19 -35.10 14.14 -24.60
C ALA A 19 -33.95 13.21 -24.24
N ILE A 20 -33.61 12.25 -25.12
CA ILE A 20 -32.46 11.37 -24.95
C ILE A 20 -31.14 12.15 -24.97
N ILE A 21 -30.96 13.06 -25.93
CA ILE A 21 -29.78 13.93 -26.02
C ILE A 21 -29.68 14.81 -24.77
N PHE A 22 -30.79 15.40 -24.32
CA PHE A 22 -30.84 16.22 -23.11
C PHE A 22 -30.46 15.41 -21.86
N PHE A 23 -30.99 14.18 -21.71
CA PHE A 23 -30.62 13.28 -20.62
C PHE A 23 -29.14 12.89 -20.67
N ILE A 24 -28.61 12.56 -21.85
CA ILE A 24 -27.19 12.23 -22.03
C ILE A 24 -26.31 13.44 -21.67
N PHE A 25 -26.63 14.64 -22.15
CA PHE A 25 -25.89 15.87 -21.83
C PHE A 25 -26.01 16.24 -20.35
N GLN A 26 -27.18 16.11 -19.75
CA GLN A 26 -27.39 16.38 -18.33
C GLN A 26 -26.61 15.38 -17.45
N SER A 27 -26.56 14.10 -17.83
CA SER A 27 -25.73 13.09 -17.18
C SER A 27 -24.23 13.36 -17.38
N CYS A 28 -23.83 13.86 -18.56
CA CYS A 28 -22.42 14.17 -18.86
C CYS A 28 -21.93 15.45 -18.16
N CYS A 29 -22.84 16.36 -17.77
CA CYS A 29 -22.54 17.59 -17.03
C CYS A 29 -22.69 17.48 -15.51
N GLN A 30 -22.96 16.28 -14.95
CA GLN A 30 -22.95 16.13 -13.50
C GLN A 30 -21.53 16.33 -12.98
N LYS A 31 -21.34 17.32 -12.09
CA LYS A 31 -20.11 17.45 -11.33
C LYS A 31 -19.96 16.19 -10.48
N LEU A 32 -18.95 15.40 -10.80
CA LEU A 32 -18.58 14.25 -9.96
C LEU A 32 -17.92 14.77 -8.69
N SER A 33 -18.19 14.08 -7.57
CA SER A 33 -17.45 14.29 -6.35
C SER A 33 -15.96 14.08 -6.63
N SER A 34 -15.09 14.93 -6.10
CA SER A 34 -13.66 14.87 -6.40
C SER A 34 -12.79 15.15 -5.18
N LEU A 35 -11.58 14.61 -5.24
CA LEU A 35 -10.49 14.87 -4.31
C LEU A 35 -9.41 15.66 -5.04
N SER A 36 -8.87 16.69 -4.39
CA SER A 36 -7.69 17.39 -4.87
C SER A 36 -6.63 17.52 -3.79
N ILE A 37 -5.37 17.28 -4.16
CA ILE A 37 -4.21 17.60 -3.32
C ILE A 37 -3.44 18.74 -3.98
N THR A 38 -3.29 19.84 -3.27
CA THR A 38 -2.53 21.03 -3.69
C THR A 38 -1.44 21.34 -2.69
N SER A 39 -0.33 21.91 -3.15
CA SER A 39 0.80 22.30 -2.30
C SER A 39 1.02 23.81 -2.31
N GLU A 40 1.45 24.33 -1.17
CA GLU A 40 2.08 25.64 -1.06
C GLU A 40 3.34 25.47 -0.18
N LYS A 41 4.53 25.51 -0.82
CA LYS A 41 5.81 25.18 -0.17
C LYS A 41 5.77 23.77 0.44
N ASN A 42 5.98 23.63 1.75
CA ASN A 42 5.91 22.35 2.47
C ASN A 42 4.55 22.07 3.13
N LYS A 43 3.51 22.86 2.80
CA LYS A 43 2.14 22.64 3.26
C LYS A 43 1.33 22.02 2.14
N PHE A 44 0.62 20.96 2.46
CA PHE A 44 -0.27 20.25 1.54
C PHE A 44 -1.69 20.36 2.06
N ARG A 45 -2.62 20.60 1.14
CA ARG A 45 -4.05 20.62 1.42
C ARG A 45 -4.73 19.55 0.58
N VAL A 46 -5.39 18.63 1.28
CA VAL A 46 -6.38 17.71 0.72
C VAL A 46 -7.71 18.41 0.78
N SER A 47 -8.42 18.51 -0.34
CA SER A 47 -9.76 19.11 -0.41
C SER A 47 -10.74 18.12 -1.02
N PHE A 48 -11.88 17.94 -0.36
CA PHE A 48 -12.99 17.14 -0.87
C PHE A 48 -14.05 18.07 -1.44
N ASN A 49 -14.30 17.97 -2.75
CA ASN A 49 -15.37 18.68 -3.42
C ASN A 49 -16.50 17.68 -3.67
N ILE A 50 -17.37 17.51 -2.66
CA ILE A 50 -18.43 16.51 -2.67
C ILE A 50 -19.70 17.10 -3.27
N ASP A 51 -20.27 16.43 -4.27
CA ASP A 51 -21.55 16.83 -4.84
C ASP A 51 -22.69 16.65 -3.82
N LYS A 52 -23.74 17.47 -3.94
CA LYS A 52 -24.90 17.41 -3.03
C LYS A 52 -25.51 16.02 -2.98
N LYS A 53 -25.51 15.27 -4.09
CA LYS A 53 -26.07 13.90 -4.15
C LYS A 53 -25.27 12.89 -3.33
N ASP A 54 -23.96 13.10 -3.17
CA ASP A 54 -23.06 12.18 -2.49
C ASP A 54 -22.82 12.55 -1.02
N LYS A 55 -23.17 13.78 -0.62
CA LYS A 55 -22.90 14.33 0.71
C LYS A 55 -23.35 13.43 1.86
N TYR A 56 -24.58 12.92 1.82
CA TYR A 56 -25.11 12.02 2.85
C TYR A 56 -24.28 10.73 2.97
N ASN A 57 -23.94 10.11 1.83
CA ASN A 57 -23.14 8.89 1.82
C ASN A 57 -21.71 9.13 2.31
N PHE A 58 -21.13 10.28 1.94
CA PHE A 58 -19.80 10.68 2.39
C PHE A 58 -19.74 10.91 3.90
N GLU A 59 -20.67 11.68 4.45
CA GLU A 59 -20.75 11.94 5.90
C GLU A 59 -20.98 10.65 6.69
N LYS A 60 -21.85 9.76 6.19
CA LYS A 60 -22.09 8.45 6.77
C LYS A 60 -20.83 7.57 6.70
N PHE A 61 -20.08 7.61 5.61
CA PHE A 61 -18.81 6.90 5.48
C PHE A 61 -17.79 7.39 6.52
N LEU A 62 -17.63 8.70 6.69
CA LEU A 62 -16.73 9.28 7.70
C LEU A 62 -17.15 8.89 9.12
N THR A 63 -18.45 8.95 9.43
CA THR A 63 -19.00 8.57 10.73
C THR A 63 -18.76 7.09 11.02
N ASN A 64 -18.94 6.21 10.03
CA ASN A 64 -18.66 4.79 10.20
C ASN A 64 -17.18 4.49 10.46
N LEU A 65 -16.26 5.38 10.08
CA LEU A 65 -14.82 5.27 10.35
C LEU A 65 -14.37 5.99 11.64
N ASP A 66 -15.29 6.58 12.40
CA ASP A 66 -15.01 7.51 13.51
C ASP A 66 -14.16 8.71 13.10
N ILE A 67 -14.25 9.15 11.84
CA ILE A 67 -13.54 10.32 11.35
C ILE A 67 -14.38 11.57 11.64
N PRO A 68 -13.81 12.59 12.32
CA PRO A 68 -14.53 13.82 12.64
C PRO A 68 -15.05 14.55 11.39
N SER A 69 -16.26 15.10 11.50
CA SER A 69 -16.96 15.77 10.38
C SER A 69 -16.24 17.01 9.86
N GLU A 70 -15.34 17.61 10.64
CA GLU A 70 -14.51 18.75 10.27
C GLU A 70 -13.62 18.44 9.05
N ILE A 71 -13.24 17.17 8.88
CA ILE A 71 -12.43 16.68 7.75
C ILE A 71 -13.24 16.62 6.44
N SER A 72 -14.57 16.77 6.50
CA SER A 72 -15.44 16.70 5.31
C SER A 72 -15.11 17.73 4.24
N SER A 73 -14.51 18.86 4.62
CA SER A 73 -14.05 19.91 3.70
C SER A 73 -12.60 19.75 3.24
N GLY A 74 -11.87 18.81 3.85
CA GLY A 74 -10.45 18.58 3.62
C GLY A 74 -9.62 18.60 4.91
N ALA A 75 -8.32 18.35 4.74
CA ALA A 75 -7.33 18.41 5.81
C ALA A 75 -6.04 19.02 5.28
N SER A 76 -5.26 19.65 6.15
CA SER A 76 -3.94 20.18 5.80
C SER A 76 -2.86 19.52 6.63
N PHE A 77 -1.72 19.23 6.01
CA PHE A 77 -0.58 18.61 6.67
C PHE A 77 0.72 19.19 6.14
N ARG A 78 1.82 18.92 6.86
CA ARG A 78 3.17 19.34 6.50
C ARG A 78 4.06 18.12 6.36
N LEU A 79 4.96 18.18 5.39
CA LEU A 79 5.98 17.17 5.19
C LEU A 79 7.37 17.79 5.44
N ASP A 80 8.35 16.95 5.73
CA ASP A 80 9.76 17.35 5.75
C ASP A 80 10.21 17.85 4.36
N ALA A 81 11.38 18.48 4.29
CA ALA A 81 11.86 19.12 3.06
C ALA A 81 11.97 18.13 1.88
N THR A 82 12.40 16.90 2.12
CA THR A 82 12.60 15.89 1.08
C THR A 82 11.27 15.32 0.61
N SER A 83 10.41 14.90 1.54
CA SER A 83 9.08 14.37 1.22
C SER A 83 8.18 15.44 0.60
N SER A 84 8.30 16.70 1.03
CA SER A 84 7.56 17.81 0.44
C SER A 84 7.98 18.11 -0.99
N ALA A 85 9.28 18.09 -1.32
CA ALA A 85 9.74 18.28 -2.70
C ALA A 85 9.16 17.20 -3.64
N MET A 86 9.16 15.93 -3.18
CA MET A 86 8.63 14.82 -3.96
C MET A 86 7.12 14.92 -4.17
N LEU A 87 6.33 15.17 -3.12
CA LEU A 87 4.88 15.31 -3.28
C LEU A 87 4.51 16.55 -4.10
N THR A 88 5.22 17.66 -3.92
CA THR A 88 5.02 18.90 -4.70
C THR A 88 5.17 18.65 -6.20
N PHE A 89 6.16 17.84 -6.60
CA PHE A 89 6.36 17.47 -8.01
C PHE A 89 5.15 16.74 -8.63
N PHE A 90 4.38 16.00 -7.83
CA PHE A 90 3.18 15.31 -8.28
C PHE A 90 1.90 16.15 -8.18
N THR A 91 1.93 17.26 -7.43
CA THR A 91 0.78 18.17 -7.31
C THR A 91 0.64 19.15 -8.48
N PRO A 92 -0.58 19.61 -8.83
CA PRO A 92 -1.84 19.21 -8.23
C PRO A 92 -2.24 17.79 -8.61
N ILE A 93 -2.72 17.03 -7.63
CA ILE A 93 -3.31 15.70 -7.85
C ILE A 93 -4.82 15.88 -7.83
N LYS A 94 -5.51 15.36 -8.85
CA LYS A 94 -6.98 15.32 -8.88
C LYS A 94 -7.45 13.90 -9.09
N ALA A 95 -8.46 13.50 -8.32
CA ALA A 95 -9.12 12.22 -8.46
C ALA A 95 -10.63 12.41 -8.46
N ASP A 96 -11.31 11.67 -9.33
CA ASP A 96 -12.75 11.50 -9.27
C ASP A 96 -13.07 10.49 -8.15
N LEU A 97 -14.13 10.78 -7.39
CA LEU A 97 -14.59 9.96 -6.29
C LEU A 97 -15.92 9.30 -6.67
N ASN A 98 -16.03 8.02 -6.38
CA ASN A 98 -17.29 7.30 -6.36
C ASN A 98 -17.57 6.88 -4.90
N ILE A 99 -18.69 7.34 -4.37
CA ILE A 99 -18.97 7.33 -2.93
C ILE A 99 -20.25 6.57 -2.64
N SER A 100 -20.13 5.57 -1.77
CA SER A 100 -21.24 4.94 -1.09
C SER A 100 -21.01 5.00 0.43
N SER A 101 -22.06 4.71 1.21
CA SER A 101 -21.94 4.69 2.67
C SER A 101 -20.94 3.67 3.23
N LYS A 102 -20.51 2.69 2.41
CA LYS A 102 -19.56 1.64 2.80
C LYS A 102 -18.26 1.60 1.98
N GLU A 103 -18.13 2.47 0.98
CA GLU A 103 -17.03 2.38 0.03
C GLU A 103 -16.78 3.73 -0.61
N ILE A 104 -15.52 4.14 -0.61
CA ILE A 104 -15.02 5.23 -1.46
C ILE A 104 -13.99 4.61 -2.40
N SER A 105 -14.26 4.68 -3.69
CA SER A 105 -13.25 4.44 -4.72
C SER A 105 -12.86 5.75 -5.37
N PHE A 106 -11.60 5.83 -5.77
CA PHE A 106 -11.06 7.02 -6.41
C PHE A 106 -10.15 6.65 -7.56
N SER A 107 -10.14 7.49 -8.59
CA SER A 107 -9.23 7.34 -9.72
C SER A 107 -8.84 8.68 -10.28
N GLY A 108 -7.59 8.82 -10.70
CA GLY A 108 -7.09 10.06 -11.23
C GLY A 108 -5.84 9.86 -12.05
N LYS A 109 -5.29 10.99 -12.50
CA LYS A 109 -4.04 11.06 -13.25
C LYS A 109 -3.09 12.02 -12.55
N MET A 110 -1.85 11.60 -12.40
CA MET A 110 -0.77 12.49 -11.99
C MET A 110 -0.26 13.28 -13.19
N SER A 111 0.22 14.48 -12.93
CA SER A 111 0.81 15.36 -13.96
C SER A 111 2.10 14.81 -14.56
N HIS A 112 2.85 14.01 -13.78
CA HIS A 112 4.14 13.47 -14.18
C HIS A 112 4.18 11.94 -14.01
N LYS A 113 4.92 11.27 -14.91
CA LYS A 113 5.16 9.83 -14.80
C LYS A 113 6.14 9.57 -13.65
N PRO A 114 5.89 8.58 -12.77
CA PRO A 114 6.86 8.16 -11.77
C PRO A 114 8.14 7.68 -12.47
N SER A 115 9.28 7.92 -11.83
CA SER A 115 10.61 7.57 -12.34
C SER A 115 10.75 6.09 -12.70
N ASN A 116 10.11 5.23 -11.90
CA ASN A 116 10.19 3.78 -12.06
C ASN A 116 8.82 3.17 -12.37
N ASN A 117 8.77 2.27 -13.34
CA ASN A 117 7.63 1.40 -13.61
C ASN A 117 8.16 0.01 -13.87
N PHE A 118 7.68 -0.97 -13.12
CA PHE A 118 8.19 -2.33 -13.15
C PHE A 118 7.16 -3.26 -13.76
N LYS A 119 7.62 -4.24 -14.53
CA LYS A 119 6.80 -5.39 -14.89
C LYS A 119 6.57 -6.19 -13.61
N VAL A 120 5.33 -6.28 -13.16
CA VAL A 120 5.01 -6.92 -11.88
C VAL A 120 4.60 -8.36 -12.08
N GLU A 121 5.04 -9.21 -11.16
CA GLU A 121 4.68 -10.61 -11.07
C GLU A 121 3.82 -10.84 -9.84
N ASN A 122 2.85 -11.72 -9.98
CA ASN A 122 1.95 -12.04 -8.90
C ASN A 122 2.64 -13.06 -7.97
N ILE A 123 2.77 -12.70 -6.69
CA ILE A 123 3.30 -13.57 -5.65
C ILE A 123 2.16 -14.08 -4.75
N LYS A 124 2.39 -15.25 -4.15
CA LYS A 124 1.53 -15.75 -3.06
C LYS A 124 1.94 -15.10 -1.75
N VAL A 125 0.96 -14.62 -1.01
CA VAL A 125 1.13 -14.03 0.33
C VAL A 125 0.20 -14.74 1.33
N PRO A 126 0.57 -14.83 2.63
CA PRO A 126 -0.29 -15.43 3.64
C PRO A 126 -1.70 -14.82 3.64
N LYS A 127 -2.76 -15.61 3.85
CA LYS A 127 -4.10 -15.03 4.03
C LYS A 127 -4.19 -14.08 5.24
N SER A 128 -3.31 -14.23 6.23
CA SER A 128 -3.18 -13.34 7.40
C SER A 128 -2.43 -12.03 7.12
N THR A 129 -2.13 -11.70 5.86
CA THR A 129 -1.51 -10.43 5.49
C THR A 129 -2.45 -9.25 5.75
N HIS A 130 -2.03 -8.37 6.67
CA HIS A 130 -2.69 -7.10 6.94
C HIS A 130 -2.32 -6.05 5.90
N LEU A 131 -1.06 -6.01 5.48
CA LEU A 131 -0.54 -5.02 4.55
C LEU A 131 0.44 -5.66 3.57
N ALA A 132 0.23 -5.43 2.28
CA ALA A 132 1.17 -5.78 1.23
C ALA A 132 1.48 -4.54 0.38
N ILE A 133 2.75 -4.32 0.08
CA ILE A 133 3.26 -3.20 -0.70
C ILE A 133 4.17 -3.74 -1.79
N PHE A 134 4.04 -3.19 -3.01
CA PHE A 134 5.03 -3.30 -4.06
C PHE A 134 5.53 -1.90 -4.42
N ALA A 135 6.83 -1.66 -4.32
CA ALA A 135 7.45 -0.38 -4.60
C ALA A 135 8.94 -0.55 -4.97
N SER A 136 9.60 0.50 -5.44
CA SER A 136 11.03 0.44 -5.77
C SER A 136 11.95 0.28 -4.57
N ASN A 137 11.56 0.76 -3.38
CA ASN A 137 12.42 0.78 -2.21
C ASN A 137 11.63 0.61 -0.89
N VAL A 138 11.26 -0.63 -0.58
CA VAL A 138 10.59 -0.95 0.70
C VAL A 138 11.60 -1.16 1.83
N ILE A 139 12.87 -1.40 1.50
CA ILE A 139 13.96 -1.53 2.47
C ILE A 139 14.20 -0.21 3.23
N ASP A 140 14.19 0.93 2.55
CA ASP A 140 14.32 2.25 3.21
C ASP A 140 13.23 2.47 4.25
N PHE A 141 11.99 2.07 3.93
CA PHE A 141 10.87 2.12 4.88
C PHE A 141 11.19 1.27 6.12
N LEU A 142 11.62 0.02 5.97
CA LEU A 142 11.97 -0.82 7.11
C LEU A 142 13.14 -0.26 7.91
N ASN A 143 14.16 0.27 7.24
CA ASN A 143 15.31 0.86 7.91
C ASN A 143 14.91 2.08 8.76
N SER A 144 14.00 2.92 8.27
CA SER A 144 13.47 4.07 9.02
C SER A 144 12.70 3.69 10.29
N ARG A 145 12.36 2.41 10.46
CA ARG A 145 11.62 1.88 11.62
C ARG A 145 12.54 1.08 12.53
N TYR A 146 13.27 0.14 11.97
CA TYR A 146 14.12 -0.80 12.73
C TYR A 146 15.55 -0.31 12.95
N HIS A 147 15.99 0.76 12.27
CA HIS A 147 17.36 1.26 12.32
C HIS A 147 18.37 0.13 12.13
N LEU A 148 18.29 -0.53 10.98
CA LEU A 148 19.06 -1.75 10.71
C LEU A 148 20.57 -1.42 10.74
N PRO A 149 21.42 -2.35 11.21
CA PRO A 149 22.87 -2.14 11.22
C PRO A 149 23.44 -1.81 9.84
N GLU A 150 24.41 -0.91 9.78
CA GLU A 150 24.98 -0.39 8.52
C GLU A 150 25.52 -1.50 7.60
N GLU A 151 26.24 -2.47 8.16
CA GLU A 151 26.78 -3.59 7.38
C GLU A 151 25.66 -4.48 6.80
N PHE A 152 24.55 -4.63 7.51
CA PHE A 152 23.38 -5.33 6.99
C PHE A 152 22.66 -4.52 5.90
N LEU A 153 22.59 -3.19 6.04
CA LEU A 153 22.07 -2.32 4.99
C LEU A 153 22.93 -2.36 3.71
N LYS A 154 24.25 -2.35 3.85
CA LYS A 154 25.19 -2.54 2.72
C LYS A 154 24.91 -3.88 2.02
N TRP A 155 24.71 -4.94 2.79
CA TRP A 155 24.32 -6.23 2.22
C TRP A 155 22.95 -6.19 1.53
N LEU A 156 21.92 -5.60 2.16
CA LEU A 156 20.59 -5.47 1.57
C LEU A 156 20.61 -4.69 0.27
N SER A 157 21.31 -3.55 0.19
CA SER A 157 21.40 -2.74 -1.03
C SER A 157 22.02 -3.49 -2.23
N LYS A 158 22.95 -4.43 -1.98
CA LYS A 158 23.54 -5.27 -3.04
C LYS A 158 22.60 -6.39 -3.50
N ASN A 159 21.80 -6.94 -2.58
CA ASN A 159 21.01 -8.17 -2.81
C ASN A 159 19.53 -7.92 -3.09
N PHE A 160 19.02 -6.75 -2.70
CA PHE A 160 17.66 -6.26 -2.94
C PHE A 160 17.73 -5.00 -3.81
N PRO A 161 18.06 -5.12 -5.11
CA PRO A 161 18.19 -3.96 -5.97
C PRO A 161 16.83 -3.30 -6.20
N THR A 162 16.84 -1.98 -6.40
CA THR A 162 15.63 -1.15 -6.53
C THR A 162 15.07 -1.11 -7.96
N ASP A 163 15.79 -1.70 -8.93
CA ASP A 163 15.50 -1.71 -10.36
C ASP A 163 14.48 -2.78 -10.80
N LYS A 164 14.16 -3.75 -9.93
CA LYS A 164 13.19 -4.81 -10.18
C LYS A 164 11.87 -4.65 -9.43
N GLY A 165 11.78 -3.64 -8.56
CA GLY A 165 10.72 -3.52 -7.57
C GLY A 165 10.83 -4.59 -6.47
N GLN A 166 10.27 -4.27 -5.31
CA GLN A 166 10.37 -5.06 -4.10
C GLN A 166 8.97 -5.21 -3.50
N TYR A 167 8.70 -6.39 -2.95
CA TYR A 167 7.46 -6.70 -2.23
C TYR A 167 7.73 -6.63 -0.74
N LEU A 168 6.90 -5.96 0.02
CA LEU A 168 6.84 -6.02 1.48
C LEU A 168 5.49 -6.61 1.87
N VAL A 169 5.51 -7.68 2.64
CA VAL A 169 4.31 -8.36 3.13
C VAL A 169 4.37 -8.36 4.66
N MET A 170 3.42 -7.70 5.30
CA MET A 170 3.23 -7.71 6.75
C MET A 170 2.03 -8.59 7.09
N PHE A 171 2.28 -9.63 7.88
CA PHE A 171 1.28 -10.61 8.28
C PHE A 171 1.43 -10.88 9.77
N ASN A 172 0.35 -11.35 10.42
CA ASN A 172 0.29 -11.38 11.88
C ASN A 172 0.53 -9.95 12.47
N GLU A 173 0.89 -9.83 13.73
CA GLU A 173 0.98 -8.52 14.40
C GLU A 173 2.16 -7.65 13.90
N THR A 174 3.35 -8.22 13.76
CA THR A 174 4.57 -7.49 13.37
C THR A 174 5.49 -8.28 12.43
N ASP A 175 5.09 -9.49 12.06
CA ASP A 175 5.90 -10.31 11.17
C ASP A 175 5.88 -9.72 9.77
N PHE A 176 7.05 -9.68 9.14
CA PHE A 176 7.15 -9.23 7.76
C PHE A 176 8.10 -10.09 6.95
N ALA A 177 7.91 -10.02 5.63
CA ALA A 177 8.85 -10.52 4.65
C ALA A 177 9.00 -9.52 3.50
N VAL A 178 10.24 -9.33 3.06
CA VAL A 178 10.60 -8.61 1.85
C VAL A 178 11.02 -9.61 0.79
N LEU A 179 10.48 -9.47 -0.41
CA LEU A 179 10.82 -10.31 -1.54
C LEU A 179 11.32 -9.45 -2.70
N VAL A 180 12.34 -9.95 -3.39
CA VAL A 180 12.84 -9.38 -4.64
C VAL A 180 13.11 -10.51 -5.62
N LYS A 181 12.84 -10.29 -6.90
CA LYS A 181 13.12 -11.29 -7.94
C LYS A 181 14.63 -11.39 -8.15
N SER A 182 15.23 -12.43 -7.60
CA SER A 182 16.67 -12.70 -7.64
C SER A 182 16.94 -14.16 -7.26
N ASP A 183 17.85 -14.79 -7.99
CA ASP A 183 18.26 -16.18 -7.74
C ASP A 183 19.62 -16.25 -7.02
N LYS A 184 20.22 -15.09 -6.71
CA LYS A 184 21.65 -14.97 -6.36
C LYS A 184 21.88 -13.97 -5.24
N ALA A 185 21.43 -14.30 -4.04
CA ALA A 185 21.87 -13.61 -2.84
C ALA A 185 23.33 -14.02 -2.52
N ASN A 186 24.19 -13.04 -2.24
CA ASN A 186 25.56 -13.26 -1.78
C ASN A 186 25.56 -13.64 -0.30
N TYR A 187 25.40 -14.94 -0.01
CA TYR A 187 25.39 -15.45 1.36
C TYR A 187 26.76 -15.41 2.04
N ASP A 188 27.86 -15.39 1.28
CA ASP A 188 29.20 -15.29 1.85
C ASP A 188 29.43 -13.91 2.47
N ASP A 189 29.00 -12.84 1.80
CA ASP A 189 29.01 -11.50 2.42
C ASP A 189 28.10 -11.45 3.66
N LEU A 190 26.96 -12.15 3.66
CA LEU A 190 26.03 -12.19 4.81
C LEU A 190 26.65 -12.85 6.04
N LYS A 191 27.36 -13.97 5.83
CA LYS A 191 28.09 -14.73 6.88
C LYS A 191 29.16 -13.88 7.57
N ASN A 192 29.78 -13.01 6.79
CA ASN A 192 30.93 -12.21 7.22
C ASN A 192 30.55 -10.85 7.81
N ILE A 193 29.25 -10.55 7.97
CA ILE A 193 28.80 -9.33 8.65
C ILE A 193 29.21 -9.37 10.11
N THR A 194 29.93 -8.34 10.55
CA THR A 194 30.33 -8.16 11.96
C THR A 194 29.80 -6.83 12.49
N PHE A 195 29.16 -6.86 13.66
CA PHE A 195 28.68 -5.66 14.34
C PHE A 195 29.67 -5.27 15.45
N ASP A 196 30.60 -4.37 15.13
CA ASP A 196 31.70 -3.86 15.99
C ASP A 196 32.74 -4.86 16.53
N LYS A 197 33.98 -4.39 16.67
CA LYS A 197 35.13 -5.19 17.13
C LYS A 197 35.15 -5.47 18.63
N SER A 198 34.36 -4.75 19.43
CA SER A 198 34.46 -4.76 20.90
C SER A 198 33.51 -5.73 21.60
N GLN A 199 32.52 -6.32 20.91
CA GLN A 199 31.56 -7.22 21.53
C GLN A 199 31.06 -8.27 20.54
N ALA A 200 31.49 -9.52 20.77
CA ALA A 200 31.04 -10.81 20.21
C ALA A 200 30.42 -10.81 18.79
N SER A 201 30.90 -11.70 17.93
CA SER A 201 30.34 -12.07 16.62
C SER A 201 28.83 -11.81 16.44
N ALA A 202 28.43 -11.28 15.27
CA ALA A 202 27.06 -11.42 14.83
C ALA A 202 26.69 -12.92 14.90
N ASP A 203 25.64 -13.27 15.62
CA ASP A 203 25.23 -14.67 15.77
C ASP A 203 24.59 -15.09 14.44
N TYR A 204 25.42 -15.57 13.52
CA TYR A 204 25.03 -16.14 12.27
C TYR A 204 24.81 -17.65 12.43
N LYS A 205 23.73 -18.18 11.86
CA LYS A 205 23.43 -19.61 11.83
C LYS A 205 22.80 -20.00 10.50
N GLU A 206 23.11 -21.21 10.03
CA GLU A 206 22.38 -21.85 8.94
C GLU A 206 21.45 -22.93 9.51
N GLU A 207 20.23 -22.98 8.99
CA GLU A 207 19.28 -24.05 9.26
C GLU A 207 18.67 -24.52 7.94
N THR A 208 18.48 -25.83 7.78
CA THR A 208 17.77 -26.39 6.64
C THR A 208 16.47 -26.98 7.14
N ASP A 209 15.35 -26.51 6.59
CA ASP A 209 14.02 -27.02 6.87
C ASP A 209 13.17 -26.91 5.60
N GLN A 210 12.22 -27.82 5.42
CA GLN A 210 11.35 -27.88 4.24
C GLN A 210 12.13 -27.77 2.92
N ASP A 211 13.29 -28.44 2.77
CA ASP A 211 14.17 -28.35 1.59
C ASP A 211 14.61 -26.91 1.22
N VAL A 212 14.63 -26.00 2.19
CA VAL A 212 15.10 -24.62 2.04
C VAL A 212 16.22 -24.36 3.02
N ASN A 213 17.31 -23.76 2.53
CA ASN A 213 18.42 -23.31 3.38
C ASN A 213 18.14 -21.89 3.86
N PHE A 214 18.01 -21.74 5.18
CA PHE A 214 17.79 -20.49 5.86
C PHE A 214 19.11 -19.98 6.44
N HIS A 215 19.37 -18.70 6.21
CA HIS A 215 20.52 -17.98 6.77
C HIS A 215 20.01 -16.97 7.79
N LEU A 216 20.26 -17.24 9.08
CA LEU A 216 19.75 -16.48 10.21
C LEU A 216 20.86 -15.57 10.72
N LEU A 217 20.56 -14.28 10.85
CA LEU A 217 21.47 -13.25 11.36
C LEU A 217 20.74 -12.41 12.41
N LYS A 218 21.23 -12.44 13.66
CA LYS A 218 20.71 -11.55 14.71
C LYS A 218 21.16 -10.11 14.47
N LEU A 219 20.22 -9.18 14.33
CA LEU A 219 20.47 -7.78 13.99
C LEU A 219 20.46 -6.82 15.19
N GLY A 220 20.11 -7.30 16.39
CA GLY A 220 20.05 -6.48 17.60
C GLY A 220 20.89 -7.07 18.75
N LYS A 221 21.73 -6.21 19.36
CA LYS A 221 22.40 -6.48 20.65
C LYS A 221 22.17 -5.37 21.69
N ASP A 222 21.35 -4.37 21.37
CA ASP A 222 20.93 -3.36 22.34
C ASP A 222 19.83 -3.95 23.23
N PRO A 223 20.04 -4.12 24.56
CA PRO A 223 19.03 -4.69 25.46
C PRO A 223 17.76 -3.83 25.55
N SER A 224 17.77 -2.59 25.05
CA SER A 224 16.60 -1.71 24.99
C SER A 224 15.78 -1.82 23.69
N ARG A 225 16.25 -2.57 22.69
CA ARG A 225 15.56 -2.75 21.39
C ARG A 225 15.10 -4.19 21.21
N GLU A 226 13.93 -4.36 20.59
CA GLU A 226 13.45 -5.70 20.21
C GLU A 226 14.48 -6.40 19.32
N GLN A 227 14.86 -7.63 19.70
CA GLN A 227 15.84 -8.43 18.96
C GLN A 227 15.24 -8.96 17.66
N LEU A 228 15.59 -8.33 16.54
CA LEU A 228 15.25 -8.81 15.21
C LEU A 228 16.25 -9.89 14.77
N THR A 229 15.75 -11.05 14.33
CA THR A 229 16.58 -12.09 13.68
C THR A 229 16.23 -12.14 12.21
N ALA A 230 17.03 -11.46 11.38
CA ALA A 230 16.85 -11.53 9.94
C ALA A 230 17.06 -12.96 9.46
N THR A 231 16.07 -13.49 8.76
CA THR A 231 16.18 -14.79 8.11
C THR A 231 16.12 -14.59 6.61
N VAL A 232 17.13 -15.09 5.90
CA VAL A 232 17.27 -14.93 4.45
C VAL A 232 17.28 -16.30 3.79
N PHE A 233 16.55 -16.44 2.68
CA PHE A 233 16.53 -17.66 1.87
C PHE A 233 16.20 -17.34 0.41
N ASN A 234 16.44 -18.29 -0.50
CA ASN A 234 15.99 -18.22 -1.89
C ASN A 234 14.94 -19.30 -2.13
N LEU A 235 13.85 -18.95 -2.82
CA LEU A 235 12.81 -19.89 -3.23
C LEU A 235 12.08 -19.37 -4.46
N ASN A 236 11.82 -20.25 -5.45
CA ASN A 236 11.05 -19.94 -6.67
C ASN A 236 11.52 -18.68 -7.42
N GLY A 237 12.83 -18.41 -7.41
CA GLY A 237 13.45 -17.26 -8.04
C GLY A 237 13.29 -15.93 -7.31
N TYR A 238 12.95 -15.98 -6.02
CA TYR A 238 12.95 -14.84 -5.11
C TYR A 238 14.01 -15.00 -4.03
N THR A 239 14.72 -13.91 -3.77
CA THR A 239 15.42 -13.73 -2.50
C THR A 239 14.44 -13.12 -1.51
N VAL A 240 14.34 -13.76 -0.34
CA VAL A 240 13.43 -13.35 0.73
C VAL A 240 14.22 -12.98 1.96
N PHE A 241 13.85 -11.87 2.60
CA PHE A 241 14.30 -11.43 3.92
C PHE A 241 13.08 -11.33 4.84
N SER A 242 13.04 -12.07 5.94
CA SER A 242 11.96 -12.03 6.92
C SER A 242 12.42 -11.59 8.30
N SER A 243 11.45 -11.11 9.10
CA SER A 243 11.66 -10.61 10.47
C SER A 243 12.11 -11.68 11.48
N SER A 244 11.81 -12.94 11.21
CA SER A 244 12.16 -14.08 12.06
C SER A 244 12.20 -15.38 11.26
N TYR A 245 12.71 -16.44 11.88
CA TYR A 245 12.71 -17.80 11.33
C TYR A 245 11.28 -18.33 11.14
N LYS A 246 10.39 -18.09 12.12
CA LYS A 246 8.97 -18.45 12.03
C LYS A 246 8.27 -17.75 10.85
N SER A 247 8.59 -16.47 10.64
CA SER A 247 8.09 -15.69 9.49
C SER A 247 8.63 -16.24 8.18
N ALA A 248 9.88 -16.74 8.16
CA ALA A 248 10.49 -17.37 6.99
C ALA A 248 9.76 -18.67 6.63
N GLN A 249 9.59 -19.57 7.60
CA GLN A 249 8.86 -20.84 7.42
C GLN A 249 7.45 -20.60 6.91
N LYS A 250 6.74 -19.61 7.47
CA LYS A 250 5.40 -19.21 7.00
C LYS A 250 5.40 -18.82 5.51
N MET A 251 6.38 -18.03 5.10
CA MET A 251 6.51 -17.62 3.70
C MET A 251 6.89 -18.80 2.80
N VAL A 252 7.75 -19.72 3.24
CA VAL A 252 8.07 -20.93 2.48
C VAL A 252 6.82 -21.75 2.22
N SER A 253 6.04 -22.07 3.26
CA SER A 253 4.80 -22.86 3.10
C SER A 253 3.80 -22.18 2.15
N VAL A 254 3.67 -20.85 2.19
CA VAL A 254 2.82 -20.09 1.27
C VAL A 254 3.35 -20.12 -0.17
N LEU A 255 4.65 -19.91 -0.37
CA LEU A 255 5.28 -19.91 -1.70
C LEU A 255 5.30 -21.31 -2.33
N LYS A 256 5.36 -22.37 -1.51
CA LYS A 256 5.20 -23.77 -1.93
C LYS A 256 3.75 -24.20 -2.12
N SER A 257 2.78 -23.35 -1.80
CA SER A 257 1.34 -23.66 -1.87
C SER A 257 0.87 -24.74 -0.89
N GLU A 258 1.60 -24.92 0.21
CA GLU A 258 1.26 -25.86 1.29
C GLU A 258 0.26 -25.23 2.29
N GLU A 259 0.14 -23.90 2.28
CA GLU A 259 -0.81 -23.16 3.10
C GLU A 259 -1.73 -22.26 2.26
N GLU A 260 -2.92 -21.97 2.81
CA GLU A 260 -3.83 -20.99 2.26
C GLU A 260 -3.16 -19.62 2.01
N SER A 261 -3.26 -19.16 0.77
CA SER A 261 -2.62 -17.92 0.31
C SER A 261 -3.58 -17.02 -0.45
N SER A 262 -3.26 -15.73 -0.48
CA SER A 262 -3.83 -14.74 -1.41
C SER A 262 -2.79 -14.37 -2.47
N THR A 263 -3.25 -13.80 -3.59
CA THR A 263 -2.36 -13.33 -4.66
C THR A 263 -2.14 -11.83 -4.56
N PHE A 264 -0.88 -11.40 -4.62
CA PHE A 264 -0.49 -9.99 -4.59
C PHE A 264 0.58 -9.67 -5.65
N PRO A 265 0.46 -8.53 -6.36
CA PRO A 265 -0.74 -7.72 -6.46
C PRO A 265 -1.85 -8.43 -7.22
N SER A 266 -3.10 -8.05 -6.95
CA SER A 266 -4.27 -8.57 -7.68
C SER A 266 -4.45 -7.86 -9.03
N VAL A 267 -3.38 -7.77 -9.81
CA VAL A 267 -3.39 -7.19 -11.17
C VAL A 267 -3.20 -8.29 -12.20
N LYS A 268 -3.57 -8.01 -13.46
CA LYS A 268 -3.22 -8.89 -14.57
C LYS A 268 -1.69 -8.97 -14.65
N GLU A 269 -1.18 -10.17 -14.89
CA GLU A 269 0.25 -10.38 -15.15
C GLU A 269 0.72 -9.44 -16.27
N ASP A 270 1.99 -9.04 -16.18
CA ASP A 270 2.67 -8.16 -17.13
C ASP A 270 2.23 -6.69 -17.11
N GLN A 271 1.39 -6.28 -16.14
CA GLN A 271 1.11 -4.87 -15.93
C GLN A 271 2.32 -4.11 -15.37
N GLN A 272 2.53 -2.90 -15.90
CA GLN A 272 3.51 -1.98 -15.37
C GLN A 272 2.95 -1.22 -14.15
N LEU A 273 3.54 -1.45 -12.98
CA LEU A 273 3.21 -0.72 -11.76
C LEU A 273 4.43 0.06 -11.27
N ALA A 274 4.19 1.30 -10.81
CA ALA A 274 5.19 2.05 -10.05
C ALA A 274 5.06 1.75 -8.54
N PHE A 275 3.81 1.59 -8.09
CA PHE A 275 3.49 1.34 -6.69
C PHE A 275 2.15 0.61 -6.60
N THR A 276 2.03 -0.31 -5.65
CA THR A 276 0.71 -0.74 -5.18
C THR A 276 0.76 -1.06 -3.69
N MET A 277 -0.33 -0.81 -3.00
CA MET A 277 -0.52 -1.17 -1.61
C MET A 277 -1.92 -1.73 -1.43
N ILE A 278 -2.03 -2.80 -0.64
CA ILE A 278 -3.30 -3.38 -0.21
C ILE A 278 -3.23 -3.56 1.31
N TYR A 279 -4.22 -3.03 1.99
CA TYR A 279 -4.55 -3.34 3.37
C TYR A 279 -5.80 -4.21 3.41
N ASN A 280 -5.79 -5.28 4.19
CA ASN A 280 -6.96 -6.12 4.43
C ASN A 280 -7.18 -6.27 5.93
N SER A 281 -8.44 -6.15 6.36
CA SER A 281 -8.80 -6.69 7.67
C SER A 281 -8.66 -8.20 7.62
N THR A 282 -7.95 -8.75 8.58
CA THR A 282 -7.85 -10.19 8.79
C THR A 282 -8.66 -10.56 10.03
N THR A 283 -8.62 -11.84 10.42
CA THR A 283 -9.18 -12.31 11.69
C THR A 283 -8.33 -11.90 12.89
N ASN A 284 -7.06 -11.53 12.66
CA ASN A 284 -6.18 -11.07 13.72
C ASN A 284 -6.46 -9.58 14.02
N PRO A 285 -6.49 -9.18 15.29
CA PRO A 285 -6.64 -7.77 15.65
C PRO A 285 -5.41 -6.95 15.23
N ILE A 286 -5.61 -5.65 15.01
CA ILE A 286 -4.50 -4.75 14.70
C ILE A 286 -3.79 -4.41 16.02
N SER A 287 -2.52 -4.81 16.14
CA SER A 287 -1.74 -4.56 17.36
C SER A 287 -1.21 -3.13 17.41
N GLN A 288 -0.88 -2.66 18.61
CA GLN A 288 -0.16 -1.39 18.78
C GLN A 288 1.19 -1.40 18.08
N ASN A 289 1.87 -2.55 18.05
CA ASN A 289 3.17 -2.67 17.39
C ASN A 289 3.06 -2.54 15.87
N PHE A 290 1.98 -3.06 15.27
CA PHE A 290 1.67 -2.82 13.85
C PHE A 290 1.54 -1.32 13.56
N VAL A 291 0.77 -0.60 14.38
CA VAL A 291 0.58 0.85 14.21
C VAL A 291 1.87 1.63 14.43
N LYS A 292 2.67 1.27 15.45
CA LYS A 292 4.00 1.85 15.68
C LYS A 292 4.93 1.63 14.47
N LEU A 293 4.90 0.44 13.87
CA LEU A 293 5.69 0.13 12.68
C LEU A 293 5.29 1.03 11.49
N LEU A 294 4.00 1.31 11.30
CA LEU A 294 3.55 2.16 10.20
C LEU A 294 3.84 3.65 10.43
N PHE A 295 3.54 4.16 11.64
CA PHE A 295 3.50 5.60 11.92
C PHE A 295 4.69 6.14 12.73
N SER A 296 5.63 5.27 13.13
CA SER A 296 6.81 5.56 13.97
C SER A 296 6.49 5.85 15.44
N ASP A 297 7.48 5.64 16.31
CA ASP A 297 7.44 5.91 17.75
C ASP A 297 7.50 7.44 18.00
N SER A 298 6.38 8.13 17.85
CA SER A 298 6.20 9.37 18.61
C SER A 298 5.73 8.97 20.01
N ALA A 299 6.63 9.10 20.98
CA ALA A 299 6.60 8.58 22.34
C ALA A 299 5.39 9.00 23.23
N ASP A 300 4.35 9.63 22.69
CA ASP A 300 3.25 10.24 23.44
C ASP A 300 1.84 9.90 22.89
N LEU A 301 1.74 8.87 22.04
CA LEU A 301 0.54 8.61 21.23
C LEU A 301 -0.32 7.42 21.65
N SER A 302 -0.28 6.94 22.90
CA SER A 302 -1.10 5.79 23.32
C SER A 302 -2.59 5.95 22.94
N ASN A 303 -3.17 7.12 23.21
CA ASN A 303 -4.57 7.43 22.86
C ASN A 303 -4.81 7.64 21.35
N GLN A 304 -3.83 8.17 20.60
CA GLN A 304 -3.97 8.34 19.15
C GLN A 304 -3.80 7.00 18.43
N ASN A 305 -2.90 6.15 18.90
CA ASN A 305 -2.72 4.79 18.41
C ASN A 305 -3.99 3.97 18.59
N LEU A 306 -4.66 4.06 19.74
CA LEU A 306 -5.96 3.41 19.94
C LEU A 306 -7.02 3.89 18.95
N LYS A 307 -7.08 5.20 18.65
CA LYS A 307 -8.00 5.71 17.62
C LYS A 307 -7.66 5.17 16.24
N ILE A 308 -6.38 5.13 15.88
CA ILE A 308 -5.93 4.58 14.59
C ILE A 308 -6.27 3.09 14.49
N ILE A 309 -6.01 2.31 15.55
CA ILE A 309 -6.39 0.89 15.63
C ILE A 309 -7.88 0.74 15.38
N ASN A 310 -8.72 1.47 16.12
CA ASN A 310 -10.18 1.41 15.97
C ASN A 310 -10.62 1.76 14.55
N THR A 311 -10.03 2.79 13.93
CA THR A 311 -10.33 3.15 12.53
C THR A 311 -9.90 2.05 11.56
N LEU A 312 -8.69 1.50 11.70
CA LEU A 312 -8.18 0.41 10.85
C LEU A 312 -9.05 -0.85 10.98
N GLU A 313 -9.49 -1.20 12.19
CA GLU A 313 -10.36 -2.35 12.43
C GLU A 313 -11.74 -2.24 11.75
N LYS A 314 -12.20 -1.03 11.42
CA LYS A 314 -13.45 -0.82 10.67
C LYS A 314 -13.27 -0.90 9.15
N ILE A 315 -12.04 -0.80 8.67
CA ILE A 315 -11.72 -0.95 7.24
C ILE A 315 -11.71 -2.44 6.92
N GLN A 316 -12.58 -2.87 6.00
CA GLN A 316 -12.54 -4.23 5.46
C GLN A 316 -11.33 -4.40 4.52
N GLN A 317 -11.13 -3.43 3.63
CA GLN A 317 -10.07 -3.42 2.64
C GLN A 317 -9.73 -1.99 2.26
N ALA A 318 -8.45 -1.68 2.10
CA ALA A 318 -8.01 -0.47 1.42
C ALA A 318 -6.96 -0.81 0.36
N SER A 319 -6.92 -0.05 -0.72
CA SER A 319 -5.88 -0.20 -1.73
C SER A 319 -5.54 1.12 -2.39
N LEU A 320 -4.30 1.21 -2.84
CA LEU A 320 -3.80 2.29 -3.67
C LEU A 320 -2.87 1.69 -4.71
N THR A 321 -3.12 1.96 -5.97
CA THR A 321 -2.30 1.48 -7.09
C THR A 321 -1.94 2.64 -7.99
N LEU A 322 -0.67 2.72 -8.36
CA LEU A 322 -0.12 3.67 -9.32
C LEU A 322 0.42 2.90 -10.53
N LYS A 323 -0.28 3.04 -11.66
CA LYS A 323 0.07 2.44 -12.96
C LYS A 323 0.49 3.55 -13.89
N THR A 324 1.79 3.71 -14.13
CA THR A 324 2.32 4.84 -14.92
C THR A 324 1.83 6.17 -14.34
N THR A 325 1.10 6.99 -15.08
CA THR A 325 0.50 8.24 -14.60
C THR A 325 -0.90 8.07 -14.00
N ASN A 326 -1.54 6.92 -14.16
CA ASN A 326 -2.87 6.68 -13.63
C ASN A 326 -2.76 6.11 -12.23
N PHE A 327 -3.52 6.67 -11.29
CA PHE A 327 -3.66 6.08 -9.96
C PHE A 327 -5.12 5.77 -9.67
N SER A 328 -5.33 4.76 -8.84
CA SER A 328 -6.65 4.39 -8.35
C SER A 328 -6.52 3.83 -6.95
N GLY A 329 -7.59 3.93 -6.18
CA GLY A 329 -7.65 3.30 -4.89
C GLY A 329 -9.08 3.09 -4.42
N LEU A 330 -9.17 2.41 -3.29
CA LEU A 330 -10.39 1.95 -2.69
C LEU A 330 -10.23 2.00 -1.18
N ILE A 331 -11.25 2.44 -0.48
CA ILE A 331 -11.41 2.20 0.96
C ILE A 331 -12.81 1.65 1.15
N LYS A 332 -12.88 0.41 1.62
CA LYS A 332 -14.11 -0.32 1.90
C LYS A 332 -14.18 -0.62 3.39
N ILE A 333 -15.34 -0.34 3.99
CA ILE A 333 -15.58 -0.56 5.43
C ILE A 333 -16.52 -1.76 5.65
N LYS A 334 -16.48 -2.31 6.86
CA LYS A 334 -17.25 -3.50 7.24
C LYS A 334 -18.78 -3.31 7.18
#